data_AF-A0A7H4PUA4-F1
#
_entry.id   AF-A0A7H4PUA4-F1
#
_cell.length_a   1.000
_cell.length_b   1.000
_cell.length_c   1.000
_cell.angle_alpha   90.00
_cell.angle_beta   90.00
_cell.angle_gamma   90.00
#
_symmetry.space_group_name_H-M   'P 1'
#
loop_
_entity.id
_entity.type
_entity.pdbx_description
1 polymer ?
#
loop_
_entity_poly.entity_id
_entity_poly.type
_entity_poly.pdbx_seq_one_letter_code
_entity_poly.pdbx_strand_id
1 'polypeptide(L)'
;MARHKRSSSSLETLLTEVRACRVCAPYLPLGPRPIVRAGANARILIVGQAPGARVHESGVPWDDASGNRLRKWLGVDVTTFLDESQFAIIPMGFCYPGRGNGGDKPPRRECAQLWLDSLLEELPEIQLTLLIGQYSQRHFLGSDRKPSLTETVRAWREYAPAFIPLPHPSPRNQAWFQRHPWFESEVLPMLRTRVGQLVTHSPEAGRVTRIETLS
;
A
#
# COMPACT_ATOMS: atom_id res chain seq x y z
N MET A 1 1.49 33.01 5.18
CA MET A 1 1.01 32.13 4.09
C MET A 1 0.00 31.17 4.69
N ALA A 2 -1.30 31.41 4.47
CA ALA A 2 -2.36 30.64 5.08
C ALA A 2 -2.41 29.24 4.45
N ARG A 3 -2.23 28.19 5.27
CA ARG A 3 -2.56 26.82 4.87
C ARG A 3 -4.07 26.76 4.68
N HIS A 4 -4.54 26.82 3.45
CA HIS A 4 -5.93 26.47 3.16
C HIS A 4 -6.15 25.01 3.57
N LYS A 5 -7.02 24.80 4.56
CA LYS A 5 -7.60 23.50 4.88
C LYS A 5 -8.33 23.02 3.61
N ARG A 6 -7.67 22.21 2.78
CA ARG A 6 -8.36 21.49 1.70
C ARG A 6 -9.35 20.53 2.35
N SER A 7 -10.61 20.60 1.94
CA SER A 7 -11.69 19.87 2.61
C SER A 7 -11.75 18.44 2.08
N SER A 8 -12.33 17.50 2.83
CA SER A 8 -12.57 16.12 2.35
C SER A 8 -13.31 16.05 0.99
N SER A 9 -14.03 17.11 0.62
CA SER A 9 -14.71 17.23 -0.66
C SER A 9 -13.76 17.26 -1.87
N SER A 10 -12.52 17.78 -1.73
CA SER A 10 -11.56 17.81 -2.84
C SER A 10 -11.01 16.42 -3.16
N LEU A 11 -10.63 15.65 -2.14
CA LEU A 11 -10.14 14.28 -2.32
C LEU A 11 -11.21 13.36 -2.93
N GLU A 12 -12.46 13.40 -2.46
CA GLU A 12 -13.53 12.56 -3.02
C GLU A 12 -13.82 12.90 -4.49
N THR A 13 -13.73 14.18 -4.85
CA THR A 13 -13.88 14.62 -6.24
C THR A 13 -12.75 14.06 -7.10
N LEU A 14 -11.51 14.21 -6.64
CA LEU A 14 -10.33 13.69 -7.32
C LEU A 14 -10.38 12.15 -7.47
N LEU A 15 -10.77 11.42 -6.43
CA LEU A 15 -10.94 9.97 -6.49
C LEU A 15 -12.03 9.55 -7.49
N THR A 16 -13.09 10.35 -7.61
CA THR A 16 -14.15 10.13 -8.61
C THR A 16 -13.59 10.27 -10.04
N GLU A 17 -12.80 11.32 -10.29
CA GLU A 17 -12.13 11.53 -11.59
C GLU A 17 -11.13 10.40 -11.91
N VAL A 18 -10.32 10.01 -10.92
CA VAL A 18 -9.38 8.88 -11.05
C VAL A 18 -10.11 7.60 -11.45
N ARG A 19 -11.23 7.27 -10.80
CA ARG A 19 -12.06 6.08 -11.10
C ARG A 19 -12.72 6.17 -12.48
N ALA A 20 -13.03 7.38 -12.95
CA ALA A 20 -13.53 7.64 -14.30
C ALA A 20 -12.45 7.63 -15.38
N CYS A 21 -11.16 7.65 -15.03
CA CYS A 21 -10.06 7.68 -16.00
C CYS A 21 -10.11 6.50 -17.00
N ARG A 22 -9.92 6.80 -18.29
CA ARG A 22 -9.88 5.81 -19.39
C ARG A 22 -8.60 5.87 -20.24
N VAL A 23 -7.62 6.69 -19.88
CA VAL A 23 -6.41 6.97 -20.70
C VAL A 23 -5.67 5.70 -21.14
N CYS A 24 -5.52 4.72 -20.25
CA CYS A 24 -4.78 3.50 -20.57
C CYS A 24 -5.62 2.41 -21.26
N ALA A 25 -6.92 2.63 -21.52
CA ALA A 25 -7.84 1.62 -22.04
C ALA A 25 -7.30 0.84 -23.28
N PRO A 26 -6.65 1.47 -24.28
CA PRO A 26 -6.14 0.76 -25.45
C PRO A 26 -5.09 -0.34 -25.14
N TYR A 27 -4.51 -0.31 -23.94
CA TYR A 27 -3.41 -1.20 -23.54
C TYR A 27 -3.83 -2.26 -22.49
N LEU A 28 -5.07 -2.23 -22.01
CA LEU A 28 -5.53 -3.08 -20.91
C LEU A 28 -6.37 -4.25 -21.44
N PRO A 29 -6.00 -5.51 -21.16
CA PRO A 29 -6.72 -6.66 -21.72
C PRO A 29 -8.12 -6.85 -21.14
N LEU A 30 -8.39 -6.32 -19.94
CA LEU A 30 -9.69 -6.39 -19.27
C LEU A 30 -10.33 -5.00 -19.12
N GLY A 31 -9.85 -4.02 -19.88
CA GLY A 31 -10.29 -2.63 -19.77
C GLY A 31 -9.87 -1.91 -18.47
N PRO A 32 -10.17 -0.61 -18.39
CA PRO A 32 -9.79 0.23 -17.26
C PRO A 32 -10.68 -0.03 -16.04
N ARG A 33 -10.03 -0.32 -14.91
CA ARG A 33 -10.63 -0.32 -13.58
C ARG A 33 -9.60 0.23 -12.58
N PRO A 34 -9.52 1.55 -12.42
CA PRO A 34 -8.59 2.17 -11.47
C PRO A 34 -8.90 1.74 -10.03
N ILE A 35 -7.96 1.05 -9.39
CA ILE A 35 -8.06 0.57 -8.01
C ILE A 35 -7.21 1.47 -7.12
N VAL A 36 -7.85 2.49 -6.55
CA VAL A 36 -7.28 3.46 -5.62
C VAL A 36 -8.25 3.65 -4.46
N ARG A 37 -7.73 3.68 -3.23
CA ARG A 37 -8.48 3.88 -1.98
C ARG A 37 -7.71 4.84 -1.09
N ALA A 38 -8.36 5.84 -0.52
CA ALA A 38 -7.68 6.86 0.27
C ALA A 38 -8.71 7.69 1.04
N GLY A 39 -8.44 7.98 2.31
CA GLY A 39 -9.13 9.01 3.07
C GLY A 39 -8.15 10.10 3.50
N ALA A 40 -8.65 11.33 3.63
CA ALA A 40 -7.83 12.51 3.93
C ALA A 40 -7.05 12.41 5.27
N ASN A 41 -7.52 11.57 6.18
CA ASN A 41 -6.92 11.34 7.50
C ASN A 41 -6.00 10.10 7.55
N ALA A 42 -5.84 9.39 6.43
CA ALA A 42 -4.96 8.24 6.37
C ALA A 42 -3.56 8.62 6.83
N ARG A 43 -2.96 7.76 7.66
CA ARG A 43 -1.59 7.97 8.20
C ARG A 43 -0.57 7.04 7.55
N ILE A 44 -1.04 5.97 6.90
CA ILE A 44 -0.19 4.99 6.23
C ILE A 44 -0.57 4.93 4.75
N LEU A 45 0.41 5.11 3.87
CA LEU A 45 0.27 4.95 2.43
C LEU A 45 0.92 3.63 1.98
N ILE A 46 0.21 2.84 1.20
CA ILE A 46 0.74 1.63 0.55
C ILE A 46 0.89 1.88 -0.94
N VAL A 47 2.13 1.84 -1.43
CA VAL A 47 2.47 2.00 -2.85
C VAL A 47 2.99 0.68 -3.42
N GLY A 48 2.10 -0.05 -4.08
CA GLY A 48 2.42 -1.27 -4.83
C GLY A 48 2.72 -1.02 -6.31
N GLN A 49 2.80 -2.10 -7.08
CA GLN A 49 3.01 -2.02 -8.53
C GLN A 49 1.72 -1.63 -9.26
N ALA A 50 0.79 -2.57 -9.38
CA ALA A 50 -0.51 -2.44 -10.04
C ALA A 50 -1.44 -3.54 -9.50
N PRO A 51 -2.77 -3.41 -9.61
CA PRO A 51 -3.67 -4.49 -9.22
C PRO A 51 -3.46 -5.72 -10.12
N GLY A 52 -3.50 -6.91 -9.53
CA GLY A 52 -3.51 -8.18 -10.26
C GLY A 52 -4.91 -8.55 -10.77
N ALA A 53 -5.02 -9.66 -11.51
CA ALA A 53 -6.28 -10.09 -12.12
C ALA A 53 -7.43 -10.27 -11.11
N ARG A 54 -7.17 -10.91 -9.94
CA ARG A 54 -8.19 -11.09 -8.90
C ARG A 54 -8.66 -9.74 -8.32
N VAL A 55 -7.73 -8.82 -8.07
CA VAL A 55 -8.04 -7.47 -7.58
C VAL A 55 -8.80 -6.67 -8.63
N HIS A 56 -8.49 -6.86 -9.92
CA HIS A 56 -9.28 -6.28 -11.00
C HIS A 56 -10.70 -6.83 -11.03
N GLU A 57 -10.92 -8.10 -10.72
CA GLU A 57 -12.26 -8.70 -10.68
C GLU A 57 -13.05 -8.26 -9.43
N SER A 58 -12.45 -8.33 -8.24
CA SER A 58 -13.13 -7.98 -6.99
C SER A 58 -13.26 -6.47 -6.77
N GLY A 59 -12.31 -5.69 -7.29
CA GLY A 59 -12.19 -4.25 -7.00
C GLY A 59 -11.64 -3.94 -5.60
N VAL A 60 -11.27 -4.96 -4.82
CA VAL A 60 -10.77 -4.81 -3.46
C VAL A 60 -9.23 -4.91 -3.50
N PRO A 61 -8.49 -3.84 -3.13
CA PRO A 61 -7.03 -3.89 -3.13
C PRO A 61 -6.52 -4.98 -2.19
N TRP A 62 -5.47 -5.69 -2.61
CA TRP A 62 -4.83 -6.73 -1.80
C TRP A 62 -5.80 -7.84 -1.33
N ASP A 63 -6.83 -8.11 -2.12
CA ASP A 63 -7.74 -9.25 -1.95
C ASP A 63 -7.16 -10.52 -2.59
N ASP A 64 -5.94 -10.87 -2.18
CA ASP A 64 -5.23 -12.06 -2.67
C ASP A 64 -4.24 -12.60 -1.61
N ALA A 65 -3.51 -13.67 -1.98
CA ALA A 65 -2.52 -14.28 -1.10
C ALA A 65 -1.36 -13.33 -0.74
N SER A 66 -1.03 -12.38 -1.61
CA SER A 66 0.00 -11.37 -1.34
C SER A 66 -0.50 -10.39 -0.28
N GLY A 67 -1.78 -9.99 -0.36
CA GLY A 67 -2.42 -9.14 0.63
C GLY A 67 -2.57 -9.80 2.00
N ASN A 68 -2.91 -11.10 2.05
CA ASN A 68 -2.92 -11.86 3.29
C ASN A 68 -1.56 -11.83 3.99
N ARG A 69 -0.48 -12.02 3.22
CA ARG A 69 0.89 -11.94 3.75
C ARG A 69 1.25 -10.52 4.18
N LEU A 70 0.86 -9.50 3.41
CA LEU A 70 1.09 -8.10 3.76
C LEU A 70 0.43 -7.74 5.10
N ARG A 71 -0.85 -8.09 5.30
CA ARG A 71 -1.54 -7.88 6.58
C ARG A 71 -0.82 -8.54 7.75
N LYS A 72 -0.34 -9.78 7.57
CA LYS A 72 0.49 -10.48 8.57
C LYS A 72 1.82 -9.79 8.86
N TRP A 73 2.44 -9.18 7.85
CA TRP A 73 3.65 -8.38 8.04
C TRP A 73 3.37 -7.13 8.87
N LEU A 74 2.28 -6.44 8.55
CA LEU A 74 1.86 -5.21 9.24
C LEU A 74 1.30 -5.47 10.65
N GLY A 75 0.82 -6.69 10.91
CA GLY A 75 0.23 -7.05 12.21
C GLY A 75 -1.18 -6.50 12.39
N VAL A 76 -1.93 -6.33 11.30
CA VAL A 76 -3.30 -5.80 11.30
C VAL A 76 -4.28 -6.80 10.68
N ASP A 77 -5.54 -6.71 11.07
CA ASP A 77 -6.63 -7.46 10.47
C ASP A 77 -7.14 -6.81 9.17
N VAL A 78 -8.12 -7.45 8.52
CA VAL A 78 -8.69 -6.97 7.25
C VAL A 78 -9.49 -5.69 7.42
N THR A 79 -10.17 -5.50 8.55
CA THR A 79 -11.00 -4.32 8.82
C THR A 79 -10.14 -3.08 8.98
N THR A 80 -9.07 -3.17 9.79
CA THR A 80 -8.09 -2.10 9.95
C THR A 80 -7.37 -1.80 8.65
N PHE A 81 -6.98 -2.83 7.89
CA PHE A 81 -6.26 -2.65 6.61
C PHE A 81 -7.10 -1.98 5.51
N LEU A 82 -8.42 -2.18 5.52
CA LEU A 82 -9.34 -1.59 4.54
C LEU A 82 -9.97 -0.27 4.99
N ASP A 83 -9.67 0.19 6.21
CA ASP A 83 -10.13 1.47 6.74
C ASP A 83 -9.38 2.63 6.07
N GLU A 84 -10.07 3.35 5.19
CA GLU A 84 -9.51 4.47 4.42
C GLU A 84 -9.14 5.67 5.29
N SER A 85 -9.63 5.74 6.53
CA SER A 85 -9.18 6.74 7.51
C SER A 85 -7.80 6.43 8.11
N GLN A 86 -7.30 5.20 7.92
CA GLN A 86 -6.01 4.75 8.44
C GLN A 86 -5.01 4.44 7.32
N PHE A 87 -5.48 3.75 6.26
CA PHE A 87 -4.68 3.32 5.12
C PHE A 87 -5.15 3.96 3.81
N ALA A 88 -4.21 4.60 3.11
CA ALA A 88 -4.33 4.89 1.70
C ALA A 88 -3.60 3.82 0.88
N ILE A 89 -4.15 3.43 -0.26
CA ILE A 89 -3.61 2.44 -1.18
C ILE A 89 -3.62 3.03 -2.59
N ILE A 90 -2.44 3.46 -3.04
CA ILE A 90 -2.22 4.10 -4.34
C ILE A 90 -1.05 3.37 -5.04
N PRO A 91 -1.32 2.39 -5.92
CA PRO A 91 -0.26 1.70 -6.66
C PRO A 91 0.35 2.60 -7.74
N MET A 92 1.54 2.27 -8.26
CA MET A 92 2.15 3.03 -9.36
C MET A 92 1.34 2.98 -10.67
N GLY A 93 0.63 1.88 -10.92
CA GLY A 93 -0.34 1.72 -12.01
C GLY A 93 -1.70 1.37 -11.44
N PHE A 94 -2.74 2.10 -11.83
CA PHE A 94 -4.03 1.97 -11.15
C PHE A 94 -4.90 0.84 -11.72
N CYS A 95 -4.62 0.37 -12.94
CA CYS A 95 -5.37 -0.67 -13.62
C CYS A 95 -4.52 -1.94 -13.81
N TYR A 96 -5.18 -3.09 -13.97
CA TYR A 96 -4.50 -4.36 -14.23
C TYR A 96 -3.86 -4.36 -15.63
N PRO A 97 -2.53 -4.42 -15.73
CA PRO A 97 -1.82 -4.23 -17.00
C PRO A 97 -1.81 -5.50 -17.87
N GLY A 98 -2.45 -6.59 -17.42
CA GLY A 98 -2.39 -7.88 -18.07
C GLY A 98 -1.23 -8.76 -17.60
N ARG A 99 -1.19 -9.98 -18.13
CA ARG A 99 -0.16 -10.97 -17.80
C ARG A 99 0.99 -10.91 -18.81
N GLY A 100 2.21 -11.06 -18.32
CA GLY A 100 3.44 -11.20 -19.10
C GLY A 100 4.24 -12.43 -18.68
N ASN A 101 5.50 -12.49 -19.10
CA ASN A 101 6.38 -13.60 -18.78
C ASN A 101 6.74 -13.57 -17.29
N GLY A 102 6.30 -14.58 -16.55
CA GLY A 102 6.63 -14.71 -15.13
C GLY A 102 5.81 -13.83 -14.19
N GLY A 103 4.69 -13.22 -14.61
CA GLY A 103 3.79 -12.44 -13.73
C GLY A 103 2.95 -11.41 -14.45
N ASP A 104 2.36 -10.49 -13.69
CA ASP A 104 1.63 -9.36 -14.25
C ASP A 104 2.64 -8.39 -14.90
N LYS A 105 2.22 -7.73 -15.98
CA LYS A 105 3.05 -6.76 -16.69
C LYS A 105 3.43 -5.58 -15.77
N PRO A 106 4.49 -4.83 -16.11
CA PRO A 106 4.83 -3.58 -15.43
C PRO A 106 3.64 -2.60 -15.35
N PRO A 107 3.60 -1.74 -14.33
CA PRO A 107 2.55 -0.74 -14.19
C PRO A 107 2.61 0.27 -15.33
N ARG A 108 1.43 0.73 -15.77
CA ARG A 108 1.29 1.81 -16.74
C ARG A 108 1.81 3.12 -16.14
N ARG A 109 2.74 3.78 -16.84
CA ARG A 109 3.42 4.99 -16.33
C ARG A 109 2.50 6.20 -16.30
N GLU A 110 1.53 6.23 -17.22
CA GLU A 110 0.59 7.33 -17.39
C GLU A 110 -0.28 7.54 -16.15
N CYS A 111 -0.59 6.46 -15.40
CA CYS A 111 -1.39 6.56 -14.17
C CYS A 111 -0.71 7.46 -13.13
N ALA A 112 0.55 7.18 -12.80
CA ALA A 112 1.28 7.96 -11.81
C ALA A 112 1.52 9.40 -12.30
N GLN A 113 1.88 9.58 -13.57
CA GLN A 113 2.11 10.91 -14.16
C GLN A 113 0.87 11.81 -14.13
N LEU A 114 -0.31 11.24 -14.28
CA LEU A 114 -1.55 12.01 -14.33
C LEU A 114 -2.12 12.32 -12.94
N TRP A 115 -1.93 11.43 -11.97
CA TRP A 115 -2.75 11.45 -10.76
C TRP A 115 -1.98 11.37 -9.44
N LEU A 116 -0.76 10.81 -9.42
CA LEU A 116 -0.11 10.48 -8.15
C LEU A 116 0.18 11.73 -7.32
N ASP A 117 0.78 12.76 -7.92
CA ASP A 117 1.14 13.99 -7.21
C ASP A 117 -0.10 14.69 -6.64
N SER A 118 -1.16 14.85 -7.45
CA SER A 118 -2.43 15.43 -7.01
C SER A 118 -3.07 14.62 -5.88
N LEU A 119 -3.02 13.29 -5.92
CA LEU A 119 -3.53 12.45 -4.84
C LEU A 119 -2.71 12.62 -3.55
N LEU A 120 -1.39 12.69 -3.66
CA LEU A 120 -0.50 12.86 -2.50
C LEU A 120 -0.69 14.23 -1.84
N GLU A 121 -0.94 15.29 -2.60
CA GLU A 121 -1.25 16.61 -2.06
C GLU A 121 -2.50 16.65 -1.18
N GLU A 122 -3.46 15.75 -1.45
CA GLU A 122 -4.70 15.62 -0.69
C GLU A 122 -4.57 14.64 0.50
N LEU A 123 -3.36 14.16 0.79
CA LEU A 123 -3.05 13.23 1.89
C LEU A 123 -1.99 13.78 2.86
N PRO A 124 -2.24 14.94 3.50
CA PRO A 124 -1.25 15.63 4.33
C PRO A 124 -0.89 14.88 5.64
N GLU A 125 -1.72 13.93 6.07
CA GLU A 125 -1.55 13.20 7.33
C GLU A 125 -0.69 11.94 7.20
N ILE A 126 -0.19 11.61 6.01
CA ILE A 126 0.67 10.44 5.80
C ILE A 126 1.99 10.60 6.56
N GLN A 127 2.28 9.63 7.44
CA GLN A 127 3.49 9.57 8.27
C GLN A 127 4.35 8.34 8.00
N LEU A 128 3.83 7.40 7.21
CA LEU A 128 4.51 6.18 6.79
C LEU A 128 4.07 5.82 5.37
N THR A 129 5.04 5.66 4.47
CA THR A 129 4.81 5.17 3.11
C THR A 129 5.53 3.85 2.91
N LEU A 130 4.78 2.80 2.60
CA LEU A 130 5.29 1.47 2.29
C LEU A 130 5.57 1.36 0.80
N LEU A 131 6.85 1.27 0.44
CA LEU A 131 7.31 1.19 -0.94
C LEU A 131 7.51 -0.26 -1.35
N ILE A 132 6.45 -0.88 -1.84
CA ILE A 132 6.41 -2.31 -2.16
C ILE A 132 6.86 -2.56 -3.60
N GLY A 133 8.09 -3.05 -3.74
CA GLY A 133 8.70 -3.41 -5.02
C GLY A 133 9.44 -2.27 -5.73
N GLN A 134 10.17 -2.63 -6.78
CA GLN A 134 11.12 -1.73 -7.45
C GLN A 134 10.48 -0.48 -8.09
N TYR A 135 9.21 -0.54 -8.50
CA TYR A 135 8.55 0.56 -9.20
C TYR A 135 8.24 1.71 -8.25
N SER A 136 7.71 1.42 -7.07
CA SER A 136 7.47 2.42 -6.03
C SER A 136 8.78 2.92 -5.44
N GLN A 137 9.73 2.03 -5.15
CA GLN A 137 11.05 2.42 -4.64
C GLN A 137 11.80 3.35 -5.60
N ARG A 138 11.79 3.07 -6.92
CA ARG A 138 12.43 3.96 -7.90
C ARG A 138 11.78 5.33 -7.97
N HIS A 139 10.45 5.39 -7.84
CA HIS A 139 9.73 6.66 -7.90
C HIS A 139 9.99 7.52 -6.67
N PHE A 140 9.80 6.96 -5.48
CA PHE A 140 9.85 7.72 -4.22
C PHE A 140 11.26 7.95 -3.69
N LEU A 141 12.20 7.02 -3.90
CA LEU A 141 13.57 7.15 -3.40
C LEU A 141 14.53 7.72 -4.45
N GLY A 142 14.14 7.79 -5.73
CA GLY A 142 14.95 8.40 -6.78
C GLY A 142 16.41 7.90 -6.82
N SER A 143 17.36 8.81 -6.63
CA SER A 143 18.80 8.54 -6.55
C SER A 143 19.25 7.92 -5.21
N ASP A 144 18.45 8.06 -4.15
CA ASP A 144 18.79 7.61 -2.80
C ASP A 144 18.58 6.11 -2.62
N ARG A 145 17.88 5.46 -3.57
CA ARG A 145 17.76 4.01 -3.62
C ARG A 145 19.14 3.35 -3.77
N LYS A 146 19.26 2.12 -3.32
CA LYS A 146 20.47 1.32 -3.56
C LYS A 146 20.41 0.66 -4.96
N PRO A 147 21.54 0.07 -5.45
CA PRO A 147 21.61 -0.49 -6.80
C PRO A 147 20.53 -1.56 -7.07
N SER A 148 20.22 -2.40 -6.07
CA SER A 148 19.21 -3.46 -6.16
C SER A 148 18.03 -3.31 -5.18
N LEU A 149 16.96 -4.08 -5.44
CA LEU A 149 15.81 -4.24 -4.53
C LEU A 149 16.28 -4.71 -3.15
N THR A 150 17.11 -5.75 -3.12
CA THR A 150 17.60 -6.35 -1.86
C THR A 150 18.39 -5.33 -1.05
N GLU A 151 19.33 -4.62 -1.67
CA GLU A 151 20.13 -3.62 -0.96
C GLU A 151 19.27 -2.46 -0.47
N THR A 152 18.28 -2.03 -1.26
CA THR A 152 17.35 -0.96 -0.86
C THR A 152 16.53 -1.39 0.35
N VAL A 153 16.01 -2.62 0.36
CA VAL A 153 15.30 -3.16 1.53
C VAL A 153 16.25 -3.35 2.72
N ARG A 154 17.50 -3.77 2.50
CA ARG A 154 18.48 -3.94 3.58
C ARG A 154 18.84 -2.61 4.24
N ALA A 155 18.89 -1.54 3.45
CA ALA A 155 19.14 -0.17 3.88
C ALA A 155 17.91 0.55 4.46
N TRP A 156 16.83 -0.17 4.82
CA TRP A 156 15.56 0.43 5.27
C TRP A 156 15.72 1.51 6.36
N ARG A 157 16.73 1.40 7.22
CA ARG A 157 17.01 2.36 8.30
C ARG A 157 17.35 3.77 7.78
N GLU A 158 17.90 3.87 6.58
CA GLU A 158 18.25 5.16 5.95
C GLU A 158 17.01 5.93 5.47
N TYR A 159 15.88 5.24 5.27
CA TYR A 159 14.64 5.82 4.74
C TYR A 159 13.54 5.96 5.82
N ALA A 160 13.72 5.26 6.95
CA ALA A 160 12.82 5.30 8.09
C ALA A 160 12.86 6.66 8.81
N PRO A 161 11.77 7.06 9.51
CA PRO A 161 10.50 6.34 9.64
C PRO A 161 9.49 6.64 8.53
N ALA A 162 9.79 7.57 7.62
CA ALA A 162 8.87 8.06 6.61
C ALA A 162 8.64 7.05 5.47
N PHE A 163 9.68 6.37 5.01
CA PHE A 163 9.60 5.38 3.95
C PHE A 163 10.14 4.03 4.41
N ILE A 164 9.39 2.96 4.18
CA ILE A 164 9.87 1.60 4.40
C ILE A 164 9.83 0.83 3.07
N PRO A 165 11.00 0.59 2.44
CA PRO A 165 11.06 -0.24 1.25
C PRO A 165 10.84 -1.71 1.59
N LEU A 166 9.94 -2.35 0.85
CA LEU A 166 9.59 -3.76 1.02
C LEU A 166 9.70 -4.53 -0.30
N PRO A 167 10.09 -5.81 -0.28
CA PRO A 167 9.89 -6.69 -1.42
C PRO A 167 8.39 -6.96 -1.60
N HIS A 168 7.98 -7.45 -2.77
CA HIS A 168 6.59 -7.85 -2.96
C HIS A 168 6.26 -9.08 -2.08
N PRO A 169 5.12 -9.13 -1.39
CA PRO A 169 4.71 -10.27 -0.56
C PRO A 169 4.20 -11.49 -1.37
N SER A 170 4.65 -11.64 -2.62
CA SER A 170 4.23 -12.74 -3.48
C SER A 170 4.78 -14.08 -2.99
N PRO A 171 4.03 -15.19 -3.11
CA PRO A 171 4.57 -16.53 -2.90
C PRO A 171 5.84 -16.82 -3.72
N ARG A 172 5.99 -16.16 -4.88
CA ARG A 172 7.18 -16.30 -5.75
C ARG A 172 8.47 -15.80 -5.10
N ASN A 173 8.38 -14.94 -4.09
CA ASN A 173 9.53 -14.44 -3.36
C ASN A 173 9.95 -15.33 -2.18
N GLN A 174 9.39 -16.55 -2.05
CA GLN A 174 9.74 -17.46 -0.94
C GLN A 174 11.24 -17.74 -0.84
N ALA A 175 11.90 -18.02 -1.96
CA ALA A 175 13.35 -18.24 -2.00
C ALA A 175 14.14 -16.99 -1.58
N TRP A 176 13.62 -15.79 -1.88
CA TRP A 176 14.23 -14.54 -1.42
C TRP A 176 14.13 -14.43 0.10
N PHE A 177 12.96 -14.68 0.70
CA PHE A 177 12.80 -14.61 2.17
C PHE A 177 13.72 -15.60 2.90
N GLN A 178 13.86 -16.82 2.39
CA GLN A 178 14.76 -17.83 2.96
C GLN A 178 16.24 -17.42 2.93
N ARG A 179 16.67 -16.72 1.87
CA ARG A 179 18.05 -16.22 1.74
C ARG A 179 18.31 -14.95 2.54
N HIS A 180 17.26 -14.26 2.97
CA HIS A 180 17.34 -12.97 3.66
C HIS A 180 16.55 -13.01 4.98
N PRO A 181 16.92 -13.88 5.94
CA PRO A 181 16.18 -14.07 7.19
C PRO A 181 16.08 -12.80 8.04
N TRP A 182 17.04 -11.87 7.86
CA TRP A 182 17.03 -10.55 8.47
C TRP A 182 15.78 -9.72 8.13
N PHE A 183 15.11 -9.99 7.00
CA PHE A 183 13.86 -9.32 6.68
C PHE A 183 12.81 -9.61 7.76
N GLU A 184 12.67 -10.88 8.13
CA GLU A 184 11.70 -11.31 9.14
C GLU A 184 12.16 -10.96 10.56
N SER A 185 13.44 -11.07 10.87
CA SER A 185 13.94 -10.84 12.23
C SER A 185 14.19 -9.36 12.58
N GLU A 186 14.41 -8.50 11.59
CA GLU A 186 14.71 -7.07 11.82
C GLU A 186 13.65 -6.13 11.25
N VAL A 187 13.23 -6.32 9.99
CA VAL A 187 12.34 -5.36 9.31
C VAL A 187 10.91 -5.49 9.81
N LEU A 188 10.38 -6.72 9.87
CA LEU A 188 8.98 -6.94 10.25
C LEU A 188 8.66 -6.51 11.69
N PRO A 189 9.48 -6.76 12.72
CA PRO A 189 9.21 -6.29 14.08
C PRO A 189 9.14 -4.77 14.16
N MET A 190 10.11 -4.07 13.55
CA MET A 190 10.09 -2.61 13.50
C MET A 190 8.85 -2.09 12.75
N LEU A 191 8.52 -2.69 11.60
CA LEU A 191 7.36 -2.30 10.81
C LEU A 191 6.06 -2.43 11.61
N ARG A 192 5.87 -3.54 12.34
CA ARG A 192 4.71 -3.73 13.22
C ARG A 192 4.63 -2.67 14.31
N THR A 193 5.76 -2.38 14.97
CA THR A 193 5.80 -1.31 15.99
C THR A 193 5.40 0.03 15.39
N ARG A 194 5.95 0.39 14.22
CA ARG A 194 5.63 1.66 13.55
C ARG A 194 4.17 1.72 13.10
N VAL A 195 3.63 0.65 12.52
CA VAL A 195 2.21 0.56 12.14
C VAL A 195 1.33 0.69 13.37
N GLY A 196 1.64 -0.02 14.47
CA GLY A 196 0.89 0.02 15.72
C GLY A 196 0.80 1.40 16.37
N GLN A 197 1.77 2.29 16.12
CA GLN A 197 1.73 3.69 16.57
C GLN A 197 0.80 4.57 15.73
N LEU A 198 0.52 4.18 14.48
CA LEU A 198 -0.23 4.98 13.52
C LEU A 198 -1.68 4.52 13.37
N VAL A 199 -1.95 3.25 13.61
CA VAL A 199 -3.31 2.69 13.56
C VAL A 199 -4.04 2.90 14.88
N THR A 200 -5.32 3.23 14.79
CA THR A 200 -6.23 3.25 15.94
C THR A 200 -7.02 1.96 15.92
N HIS A 201 -6.88 1.17 16.98
CA HIS A 201 -7.71 -0.01 17.17
C HIS A 201 -9.06 0.45 17.73
N SER A 202 -10.17 0.09 17.09
CA SER A 202 -11.49 0.29 17.67
C SER A 202 -11.59 -0.45 19.02
N PRO A 203 -12.23 0.10 20.06
CA PRO A 203 -12.33 -0.54 21.38
C PRO A 203 -13.16 -1.83 21.44
N GLU A 204 -13.63 -2.40 20.34
CA GLU A 204 -14.56 -3.53 20.34
C GLU A 204 -13.87 -4.87 20.02
N ALA A 205 -13.12 -5.38 21.01
CA ALA A 205 -12.94 -6.81 21.22
C ALA A 205 -12.40 -7.08 22.63
N GLY A 206 -13.11 -6.58 23.66
CA GLY A 206 -12.70 -6.78 25.04
C GLY A 206 -13.84 -6.64 26.03
N ARG A 207 -14.66 -7.69 26.19
CA ARG A 207 -15.37 -8.03 27.43
C ARG A 207 -15.92 -9.45 27.35
N VAL A 208 -15.09 -10.45 27.65
CA VAL A 208 -15.60 -11.69 28.22
C VAL A 208 -15.86 -11.37 29.69
N THR A 209 -17.13 -11.20 30.02
CA THR A 209 -17.60 -11.04 31.39
C THR A 209 -17.18 -12.27 32.18
N ARG A 210 -16.25 -12.11 33.16
CA ARG A 210 -16.07 -13.12 34.21
C ARG A 210 -17.39 -13.16 34.98
N ILE A 211 -18.14 -14.25 34.81
CA ILE A 211 -19.21 -14.61 35.72
C ILE A 211 -18.53 -15.16 36.97
N GLU A 212 -18.53 -14.38 38.04
CA GLU A 212 -18.22 -14.87 39.38
C GLU A 212 -19.22 -15.96 39.74
N THR A 213 -18.72 -17.17 40.00
CA THR A 213 -19.51 -18.28 40.51
C THR A 213 -19.62 -18.10 42.02
N LEU A 214 -20.81 -17.74 42.50
CA LEU A 214 -21.22 -17.93 43.90
C LEU A 214 -22.13 -19.15 43.94
N SER A 215 -21.62 -20.27 44.45
CA SER A 215 -22.28 -21.29 45.28
C SER A 215 -21.31 -22.44 45.51
#